data_AF-A0A7Y3DAR9-F1
#
_entry.id   AF-A0A7Y3DAR9-F1
#
_cell.length_a   1.000
_cell.length_b   1.000
_cell.length_c   1.000
_cell.angle_alpha   90.00
_cell.angle_beta   90.00
_cell.angle_gamma   90.00
#
_symmetry.space_group_name_H-M   'P 1'
#
loop_
_entity.id
_entity.type
_entity.pdbx_description
1 polymer ?
#
loop_
_entity_poly.entity_id
_entity_poly.type
_entity_poly.pdbx_seq_one_letter_code
_entity_poly.pdbx_strand_id
1 'polypeptide(L)'
;MRRSQVRGIPWLRGVQDRTPQTDRVLRRVTFAPVETGGVPGLACTPDEGPATRTLLYLHGGGYVIGSAAVSREFMAHVAVGLGARVVTPDYRLAPEHPFPAAQQDGIAVYRALLAEGVEPARLAVGGDSAGGGLTLA
;
A
#
# COMPACT_ATOMS: atom_id res chain seq x y z
N MET A 1 -23.84 -35.05 -3.04
CA MET A 1 -23.86 -33.73 -2.38
C MET A 1 -22.48 -33.10 -2.47
N ARG A 2 -22.28 -32.06 -3.29
CA ARG A 2 -21.00 -31.34 -3.33
C ARG A 2 -20.94 -30.44 -2.10
N ARG A 3 -19.99 -30.68 -1.18
CA ARG A 3 -19.70 -29.76 -0.07
C ARG A 3 -19.37 -28.40 -0.70
N SER A 4 -20.14 -27.35 -0.39
CA SER A 4 -19.74 -25.99 -0.76
C SER A 4 -18.41 -25.72 -0.07
N GLN A 5 -17.37 -25.41 -0.84
CA GLN A 5 -16.12 -24.95 -0.26
C GLN A 5 -16.41 -23.65 0.50
N VAL A 6 -16.21 -23.68 1.82
CA VAL A 6 -16.30 -22.47 2.65
C VAL A 6 -15.21 -21.52 2.18
N ARG A 7 -15.62 -20.33 1.71
CA ARG A 7 -14.72 -19.28 1.22
C ARG A 7 -14.01 -18.63 2.43
N GLY A 8 -12.71 -18.87 2.59
CA GLY A 8 -11.88 -18.34 3.69
C GLY A 8 -11.12 -17.05 3.35
N ILE A 9 -10.30 -16.57 4.30
CA ILE A 9 -9.49 -15.33 4.17
C ILE A 9 -8.63 -15.31 2.87
N PRO A 10 -7.91 -16.39 2.49
CA PRO A 10 -7.13 -16.38 1.25
C PRO A 10 -7.99 -16.19 -0.01
N TRP A 11 -9.21 -16.74 -0.01
CA TRP A 11 -10.15 -16.53 -1.11
C TRP A 11 -10.60 -15.07 -1.17
N LEU A 12 -10.88 -14.44 -0.02
CA LEU A 12 -11.30 -13.04 0.05
C LEU A 12 -10.18 -12.10 -0.44
N ARG A 13 -8.94 -12.28 0.03
CA ARG A 13 -7.76 -11.54 -0.47
C ARG A 13 -7.64 -11.64 -1.99
N GLY A 14 -7.70 -12.86 -2.52
CA GLY A 14 -7.61 -13.10 -3.96
C GLY A 14 -8.79 -12.53 -4.76
N VAL A 15 -9.97 -12.33 -4.17
CA VAL A 15 -11.07 -11.61 -4.84
C VAL A 15 -10.80 -10.12 -4.89
N GLN A 16 -10.32 -9.53 -3.79
CA GLN A 16 -10.01 -8.10 -3.75
C GLN A 16 -8.92 -7.75 -4.75
N ASP A 17 -7.82 -8.51 -4.80
CA ASP A 17 -6.70 -8.27 -5.72
C ASP A 17 -7.10 -8.38 -7.20
N ARG A 18 -8.13 -9.17 -7.51
CA ARG A 18 -8.63 -9.36 -8.88
C ARG A 18 -9.78 -8.42 -9.24
N THR A 19 -10.25 -7.61 -8.31
CA THR A 19 -11.33 -6.66 -8.60
C THR A 19 -10.81 -5.67 -9.64
N PRO A 20 -11.43 -5.60 -10.84
CA PRO A 20 -10.97 -4.70 -11.88
C PRO A 20 -11.04 -3.26 -11.41
N GLN A 21 -9.97 -2.54 -11.69
CA GLN A 21 -9.85 -1.12 -11.46
C GLN A 21 -9.74 -0.43 -12.82
N THR A 22 -10.66 0.48 -13.09
CA THR A 22 -10.90 1.09 -14.40
C THR A 22 -11.02 2.62 -14.37
N ASP A 23 -10.81 3.27 -13.22
CA ASP A 23 -10.84 4.72 -13.13
C ASP A 23 -9.83 5.35 -14.12
N ARG A 24 -10.24 6.46 -14.75
CA ARG A 24 -9.44 7.17 -15.74
C ARG A 24 -8.14 7.74 -15.14
N VAL A 25 -8.09 7.99 -13.83
CA VAL A 25 -6.90 8.49 -13.14
C VAL A 25 -5.70 7.56 -13.30
N LEU A 26 -5.94 6.25 -13.47
CA LEU A 26 -4.89 5.25 -13.68
C LEU A 26 -4.06 5.48 -14.95
N ARG A 27 -4.54 6.33 -15.87
CA ARG A 27 -3.81 6.72 -17.10
C ARG A 27 -2.88 7.92 -16.90
N ARG A 28 -2.81 8.46 -15.68
CA ARG A 28 -2.00 9.65 -15.31
C ARG A 28 -0.90 9.31 -14.31
N VAL A 29 -0.73 8.03 -14.02
CA VAL A 29 0.24 7.52 -13.07
C VAL A 29 0.91 6.29 -13.63
N THR A 30 2.18 6.12 -13.28
CA THR A 30 2.93 4.91 -13.49
C THR A 30 2.99 4.12 -12.18
N PHE A 31 2.64 2.83 -12.26
CA PHE A 31 2.83 1.88 -11.17
C PHE A 31 4.07 1.03 -11.41
N ALA A 32 4.90 0.86 -10.39
CA ALA A 32 6.04 -0.05 -10.41
C ALA A 32 6.05 -0.91 -9.15
N PRO A 33 6.29 -2.23 -9.26
CA PRO A 33 6.66 -3.05 -8.12
C PRO A 33 7.90 -2.48 -7.44
N VAL A 34 7.90 -2.48 -6.11
CA VAL A 34 9.04 -2.06 -5.29
C VAL A 34 9.26 -3.05 -4.17
N GLU A 35 10.50 -3.11 -3.70
CA GLU A 35 10.85 -3.74 -2.43
C GLU A 35 11.59 -2.68 -1.63
N THR A 36 11.01 -2.25 -0.51
CA THR A 36 11.53 -1.15 0.31
C THR A 36 11.67 -1.63 1.73
N GLY A 37 12.91 -1.65 2.25
CA GLY A 37 13.19 -2.21 3.58
C GLY A 37 12.92 -3.72 3.69
N GLY A 38 13.01 -4.45 2.57
CA GLY A 38 12.70 -5.88 2.50
C GLY A 38 11.21 -6.21 2.45
N VAL A 39 10.35 -5.21 2.30
CA VAL A 39 8.90 -5.37 2.20
C VAL A 39 8.46 -5.09 0.76
N PRO A 40 7.79 -6.05 0.07
CA PRO A 40 7.27 -5.83 -1.27
C PRO A 40 6.13 -4.82 -1.25
N GLY A 41 5.85 -4.20 -2.40
CA GLY A 41 4.71 -3.31 -2.55
C GLY A 41 4.63 -2.68 -3.94
N LEU A 42 3.89 -1.56 -4.02
CA LEU A 42 3.76 -0.76 -5.24
C LEU A 42 4.15 0.69 -4.98
N ALA A 43 4.96 1.24 -5.88
CA ALA A 43 5.09 2.67 -6.04
C ALA A 43 4.12 3.16 -7.12
N CYS A 44 3.43 4.26 -6.84
CA CYS A 44 2.58 5.00 -7.75
C CYS A 44 3.18 6.39 -7.93
N THR A 45 3.54 6.77 -9.15
CA THR A 45 4.17 8.05 -9.46
C THR A 45 3.32 8.78 -10.49
N PRO A 46 2.96 10.06 -10.30
CA PRO A 46 2.26 10.84 -11.33
C PRO A 46 3.16 11.01 -12.56
N ASP A 47 2.58 10.90 -13.74
CA ASP A 47 3.33 11.02 -15.01
C ASP A 47 3.69 12.48 -15.32
N GLU A 48 2.96 13.43 -14.73
CA GLU A 48 3.16 14.87 -14.94
C GLU A 48 3.91 15.50 -13.76
N GLY A 49 4.99 16.21 -14.09
CA GLY A 49 5.77 17.00 -13.14
C GLY A 49 6.72 16.18 -12.26
N PRO A 50 7.65 16.84 -11.55
CA PRO A 50 8.59 16.14 -10.69
C PRO A 50 7.90 15.73 -9.39
N ALA A 51 7.85 14.42 -9.12
CA ALA A 51 7.34 13.85 -7.87
C ALA A 51 8.33 14.05 -6.70
N THR A 52 8.53 15.30 -6.28
CA THR A 52 9.53 15.69 -5.26
C THR A 52 9.10 15.43 -3.81
N ARG A 53 7.92 14.82 -3.61
CA ARG A 53 7.36 14.45 -2.30
C ARG A 53 7.02 12.96 -2.34
N THR A 54 7.12 12.30 -1.19
CA THR A 54 6.74 10.90 -1.03
C THR A 54 5.69 10.75 0.07
N LEU A 55 4.68 9.93 -0.20
CA LEU A 55 3.74 9.43 0.80
C LEU A 55 4.00 7.94 1.00
N LEU A 56 4.34 7.53 2.22
CA LEU A 56 4.20 6.14 2.65
C LEU A 56 2.72 5.91 3.01
N TYR A 57 2.01 5.15 2.18
CA TYR A 57 0.61 4.81 2.42
C TYR A 57 0.50 3.40 2.98
N LEU A 58 -0.16 3.24 4.12
CA LEU A 58 -0.41 1.98 4.77
C LEU A 58 -1.88 1.60 4.54
N HIS A 59 -2.12 0.55 3.75
CA HIS A 59 -3.48 0.17 3.36
C HIS A 59 -4.33 -0.32 4.55
N GLY A 60 -5.64 -0.21 4.44
CA GLY A 60 -6.59 -0.79 5.40
C GLY A 60 -6.83 -2.28 5.19
N GLY A 61 -7.78 -2.83 5.94
CA GLY A 61 -8.17 -4.25 5.85
C GLY A 61 -8.03 -5.04 7.16
N GLY A 62 -8.12 -4.35 8.30
CA GLY A 62 -8.17 -5.02 9.62
C GLY A 62 -6.94 -5.85 9.95
N TYR A 63 -5.80 -5.58 9.32
CA TYR A 63 -4.56 -6.38 9.39
C TYR A 63 -4.69 -7.82 8.87
N VAL A 64 -5.79 -8.16 8.20
CA VAL A 64 -6.10 -9.54 7.77
C VAL A 64 -6.32 -9.62 6.26
N ILE A 65 -6.76 -8.53 5.64
CA ILE A 65 -6.99 -8.42 4.19
C ILE A 65 -6.41 -7.10 3.65
N GLY A 66 -6.58 -6.86 2.36
CA GLY A 66 -6.00 -5.72 1.67
C GLY A 66 -4.63 -6.04 1.06
N SER A 67 -4.19 -5.14 0.18
CA SER A 67 -2.90 -5.16 -0.49
C SER A 67 -2.66 -3.79 -1.14
N ALA A 68 -1.44 -3.53 -1.57
CA ALA A 68 -1.10 -2.40 -2.41
C ALA A 68 -1.90 -2.39 -3.73
N ALA A 69 -2.23 -3.58 -4.25
CA ALA A 69 -3.04 -3.72 -5.47
C ALA A 69 -4.48 -3.21 -5.25
N VAL A 70 -5.08 -3.52 -4.10
CA VAL A 70 -6.46 -3.10 -3.76
C VAL A 70 -6.59 -1.59 -3.64
N SER A 71 -5.54 -0.89 -3.20
CA SER A 71 -5.55 0.57 -3.03
C SER A 71 -5.15 1.36 -4.28
N ARG A 72 -4.85 0.73 -5.43
CA ARG A 72 -4.25 1.40 -6.60
C ARG A 72 -5.03 2.61 -7.10
N GLU A 73 -6.33 2.51 -7.34
CA GLU A 73 -7.16 3.63 -7.81
C GLU A 73 -7.16 4.79 -6.85
N PHE A 74 -7.34 4.50 -5.56
CA PHE A 74 -7.30 5.53 -4.54
C PHE A 74 -5.91 6.19 -4.47
N MET A 75 -4.84 5.40 -4.55
CA MET A 75 -3.47 5.91 -4.56
C MET A 75 -3.13 6.69 -5.82
N ALA A 76 -3.72 6.37 -6.97
CA ALA A 76 -3.57 7.17 -8.17
C ALA A 76 -4.19 8.56 -8.02
N HIS A 77 -5.40 8.66 -7.45
CA HIS A 77 -6.03 9.94 -7.12
C HIS A 77 -5.17 10.75 -6.14
N VAL A 78 -4.64 10.10 -5.11
CA VAL A 78 -3.76 10.75 -4.13
C VAL A 78 -2.44 11.22 -4.78
N ALA A 79 -1.79 10.38 -5.58
CA ALA A 79 -0.53 10.70 -6.25
C ALA A 79 -0.68 11.92 -7.19
N VAL A 80 -1.75 11.94 -7.99
CA VAL A 80 -2.07 13.07 -8.89
C VAL A 80 -2.45 14.32 -8.09
N GLY A 81 -3.31 14.19 -7.08
CA GLY A 81 -3.78 15.32 -6.28
C GLY A 81 -2.68 15.99 -5.46
N LEU A 82 -1.70 15.21 -4.98
CA LEU A 82 -0.57 15.72 -4.20
C LEU A 82 0.65 16.10 -5.06
N GLY A 83 0.71 15.66 -6.32
CA GLY A 83 1.93 15.73 -7.13
C GLY A 83 3.09 14.97 -6.46
N ALA A 84 2.80 13.79 -5.89
CA ALA A 84 3.73 13.05 -5.04
C ALA A 84 3.83 11.57 -5.44
N ARG A 85 5.01 10.98 -5.25
CA ARG A 85 5.18 9.53 -5.29
C ARG A 85 4.47 8.93 -4.09
N VAL A 86 3.74 7.84 -4.27
CA VAL A 86 3.10 7.10 -3.20
C VAL A 86 3.69 5.69 -3.16
N VAL A 87 4.18 5.27 -2.00
CA VAL A 87 4.70 3.92 -1.77
C VAL A 87 3.73 3.20 -0.84
N THR A 88 3.15 2.10 -1.32
CA THR A 88 2.24 1.25 -0.54
C THR A 88 2.88 -0.12 -0.35
N PRO A 89 3.32 -0.48 0.87
CA PRO A 89 3.86 -1.80 1.14
C PRO A 89 2.74 -2.82 1.31
N ASP A 90 2.98 -4.03 0.82
CA ASP A 90 2.22 -5.25 1.13
C ASP A 90 2.73 -5.80 2.47
N TYR A 91 2.49 -5.06 3.56
CA TYR A 91 2.94 -5.46 4.89
C TYR A 91 2.31 -6.77 5.33
N ARG A 92 3.02 -7.53 6.17
CA ARG A 92 2.60 -8.85 6.63
C ARG A 92 1.24 -8.81 7.37
N LEU A 93 0.36 -9.74 7.01
CA LEU A 93 -1.02 -9.83 7.52
C LEU A 93 -1.22 -11.02 8.47
N ALA A 94 -2.12 -10.85 9.42
CA ALA A 94 -2.66 -11.91 10.25
C ALA A 94 -3.65 -12.79 9.45
N PRO A 95 -3.84 -14.06 9.83
CA PRO A 95 -3.25 -14.75 10.98
C PRO A 95 -1.82 -15.27 10.76
N GLU A 96 -1.31 -15.26 9.52
CA GLU A 96 0.00 -15.82 9.20
C GLU A 96 1.12 -15.07 9.93
N HIS A 97 0.96 -13.76 10.07
CA HIS A 97 1.87 -12.87 10.76
C HIS A 97 1.08 -11.93 11.68
N PRO A 98 0.81 -12.36 12.92
CA PRO A 98 0.09 -11.52 13.87
C PRO A 98 0.93 -10.29 14.27
N PHE A 99 0.30 -9.41 15.05
CA PHE A 99 1.00 -8.31 15.72
C PHE A 99 2.30 -8.81 16.39
N PRO A 100 3.44 -8.10 16.25
CA PRO A 100 3.61 -6.75 15.68
C PRO A 100 4.13 -6.72 14.22
N ALA A 101 3.89 -7.76 13.41
CA ALA A 101 4.54 -7.89 12.09
C ALA A 101 4.32 -6.68 11.16
N ALA A 102 3.08 -6.20 11.03
CA ALA A 102 2.75 -5.04 10.21
C ALA A 102 3.48 -3.75 10.65
N GLN A 103 3.69 -3.56 11.96
CA GLN A 103 4.40 -2.39 12.50
C GLN A 103 5.89 -2.45 12.19
N GLN A 104 6.49 -3.64 12.33
CA GLN A 104 7.87 -3.86 11.97
C GLN A 104 8.10 -3.54 10.48
N ASP A 105 7.19 -3.99 9.62
CA ASP A 105 7.26 -3.75 8.18
C ASP A 105 7.09 -2.26 7.84
N GLY A 106 6.10 -1.59 8.44
CA GLY A 106 5.89 -0.15 8.26
C GLY A 106 7.11 0.69 8.68
N ILE A 107 7.71 0.38 9.83
CA ILE A 107 8.94 1.02 10.31
C ILE A 107 10.12 0.73 9.38
N ALA A 108 10.24 -0.52 8.90
CA ALA A 108 11.31 -0.91 7.98
C ALA A 108 11.22 -0.12 6.67
N VAL A 109 10.03 -0.01 6.09
CA VAL A 109 9.76 0.77 4.88
C VAL A 109 10.07 2.24 5.10
N TYR A 110 9.58 2.84 6.20
CA TYR A 110 9.85 4.24 6.52
C TYR A 110 11.36 4.53 6.61
N ARG A 111 12.11 3.70 7.34
CA ARG A 111 13.56 3.86 7.47
C ARG A 111 14.29 3.67 6.16
N ALA A 112 13.85 2.71 5.34
CA ALA A 112 14.43 2.48 4.02
C ALA A 112 14.21 3.67 3.08
N LEU A 113 13.01 4.28 3.06
CA LEU A 113 12.75 5.49 2.27
C LEU A 113 13.69 6.63 2.66
N LEU A 114 13.95 6.83 3.95
CA LEU A 114 14.93 7.82 4.40
C LEU A 114 16.35 7.47 3.94
N ALA A 115 16.74 6.19 4.02
CA ALA A 115 18.05 5.72 3.58
C ALA A 115 18.25 5.82 2.05
N GLU A 116 17.17 5.72 1.27
CA GLU A 116 17.13 5.95 -0.18
C GLU A 116 17.27 7.44 -0.56
N GLY A 117 17.33 8.35 0.43
CA GLY A 117 17.50 9.79 0.22
C GLY A 117 16.19 10.58 0.14
N VAL A 118 15.05 10.00 0.55
CA VAL A 118 13.82 10.80 0.72
C VAL A 118 13.99 11.69 1.93
N GLU A 119 14.03 13.00 1.70
CA GLU A 119 14.13 13.99 2.77
C GLU A 119 12.96 13.87 3.76
N PRO A 120 13.20 13.81 5.10
CA PRO A 120 12.14 13.69 6.09
C PRO A 120 11.06 14.78 5.97
N ALA A 121 11.44 16.01 5.63
CA ALA A 121 10.52 17.13 5.42
C ALA A 121 9.61 16.97 4.18
N ARG A 122 9.88 15.98 3.33
CA ARG A 122 9.15 15.66 2.10
C ARG A 122 8.53 14.26 2.13
N LEU A 123 8.64 13.56 3.25
CA LEU A 123 8.04 12.25 3.49
C LEU A 123 6.84 12.41 4.44
N ALA A 124 5.65 12.08 3.96
CA ALA A 124 4.47 11.92 4.80
C ALA A 124 4.17 10.43 5.01
N VAL A 125 3.48 10.11 6.12
CA VAL A 125 2.92 8.78 6.37
C VAL A 125 1.41 8.93 6.51
N GLY A 126 0.66 8.03 5.89
CA GLY A 126 -0.79 8.02 5.95
C GLY A 126 -1.35 6.62 5.75
N GLY A 127 -2.63 6.43 6.03
CA GLY A 127 -3.30 5.15 5.85
C GLY A 127 -4.79 5.25 6.16
N ASP A 128 -5.55 4.23 5.75
CA ASP A 128 -6.99 4.15 5.99
C ASP A 128 -7.32 3.03 7.00
N SER A 129 -8.37 3.21 7.80
CA SER A 129 -8.87 2.18 8.72
C SER A 129 -7.74 1.59 9.60
N ALA A 130 -7.47 0.28 9.51
CA ALA A 130 -6.34 -0.37 10.18
C ALA A 130 -4.98 0.27 9.83
N GLY A 131 -4.74 0.63 8.58
CA GLY A 131 -3.54 1.34 8.15
C GLY A 131 -3.44 2.78 8.70
N GLY A 132 -4.58 3.42 8.97
CA GLY A 132 -4.64 4.68 9.71
C GLY A 132 -4.20 4.51 11.16
N GLY A 133 -4.63 3.41 11.81
CA GLY A 133 -4.11 3.02 13.11
C GLY A 133 -2.61 2.73 13.07
N LEU A 134 -2.15 2.01 12.04
CA LEU A 134 -0.73 1.68 11.84
C LEU A 134 0.14 2.92 11.63
N THR A 135 -0.40 3.97 11.01
CA THR A 135 0.28 5.26 10.79
C THR A 135 0.68 5.93 12.11
N LEU A 136 -0.10 5.73 13.17
CA LEU A 136 0.12 6.33 14.49
C LEU A 136 0.92 5.44 15.45
N ALA A 137 1.11 4.17 15.11
CA ALA A 137 1.59 3.13 16.02
C ALA A 137 3.11 3.10 16.24
#